data_AF-A0A3N5WDN0-F1
#
_entry.id   AF-A0A3N5WDN0-F1
#
_cell.length_a   1.000
_cell.length_b   1.000
_cell.length_c   1.000
_cell.angle_alpha   90.00
_cell.angle_beta   90.00
_cell.angle_gamma   90.00
#
_symmetry.space_group_name_H-M   'P 1'
#
loop_
_entity.id
_entity.type
_entity.pdbx_description
1 polymer ?
#
loop_
_entity_poly.entity_id
_entity_poly.type
_entity_poly.pdbx_seq_one_letter_code
_entity_poly.pdbx_strand_id
1 'polypeptide(L)'
;MNKFDATFENRFARILVRYAQAVAQAMKRSGAVVLLKGVNLPLGLLLLAGLFSAGCMQVQATPENIRVTIDADGKQRALQVPPGATTQSALQQAGITLHSLDRVDPPSYAVLS
;
A
#
# COMPACT_ATOMS: atom_id res chain seq x y z
N MET A 1 -3.66 19.75 -15.14
CA MET A 1 -3.77 19.97 -13.69
C MET A 1 -5.22 19.78 -13.25
N ASN A 2 -5.45 18.90 -12.26
CA ASN A 2 -6.64 18.74 -11.41
C ASN A 2 -7.97 18.29 -12.05
N LYS A 3 -8.04 17.02 -12.42
CA LYS A 3 -9.27 16.20 -12.32
C LYS A 3 -8.98 15.04 -11.37
N PHE A 4 -8.68 15.35 -10.11
CA PHE A 4 -8.72 14.34 -9.06
C PHE A 4 -10.20 14.06 -8.80
N ASP A 5 -10.58 12.85 -9.19
CA ASP A 5 -11.91 12.39 -9.50
C ASP A 5 -12.79 12.32 -8.25
N ALA A 6 -13.88 13.10 -8.21
CA ALA A 6 -14.88 13.09 -7.13
C ALA A 6 -15.48 11.69 -6.86
N THR A 7 -15.28 10.75 -7.80
CA THR A 7 -15.65 9.34 -7.67
C THR A 7 -14.78 8.58 -6.64
N PHE A 8 -13.55 9.02 -6.38
CA PHE A 8 -12.63 8.39 -5.43
C PHE A 8 -13.08 8.65 -3.99
N GLU A 9 -13.33 9.90 -3.61
CA GLU A 9 -13.86 10.27 -2.28
C GLU A 9 -15.12 9.48 -1.92
N ASN A 10 -16.01 9.28 -2.88
CA ASN A 10 -17.28 8.59 -2.67
C ASN A 10 -17.12 7.07 -2.46
N ARG A 11 -15.98 6.48 -2.81
CA ARG A 11 -15.66 5.08 -2.47
C ARG A 11 -15.05 4.95 -1.07
N PHE A 12 -14.19 5.87 -0.65
CA PHE A 12 -13.65 5.88 0.72
C PHE A 12 -14.76 6.10 1.75
N ALA A 13 -15.65 7.07 1.50
CA ALA A 13 -16.80 7.31 2.37
C ALA A 13 -17.65 6.04 2.54
N ARG A 14 -17.89 5.28 1.46
CA ARG A 14 -18.66 4.03 1.52
C ARG A 14 -17.92 2.89 2.23
N ILE A 15 -16.60 2.79 2.08
CA ILE A 15 -15.79 1.80 2.81
C ILE A 15 -15.81 2.11 4.30
N LEU A 16 -15.63 3.38 4.69
CA LEU A 16 -15.64 3.82 6.08
C LEU A 16 -17.01 3.61 6.75
N VAL A 17 -18.11 3.90 6.04
CA VAL A 17 -19.47 3.66 6.56
C VAL A 17 -19.73 2.16 6.74
N ARG A 18 -19.32 1.32 5.79
CA ARG A 18 -19.47 -0.14 5.91
C ARG A 18 -18.61 -0.71 7.04
N TYR A 19 -17.40 -0.18 7.22
CA TYR A 19 -16.53 -0.54 8.33
C TYR A 19 -17.16 -0.15 9.68
N ALA A 20 -17.64 1.08 9.82
CA ALA A 20 -18.31 1.56 11.03
C ALA A 20 -19.57 0.72 11.37
N GLN A 21 -20.36 0.36 10.35
CA GLN A 21 -21.54 -0.49 10.54
C GLN A 21 -21.17 -1.92 10.93
N ALA A 22 -20.12 -2.51 10.35
CA ALA A 22 -19.63 -3.84 10.71
C ALA A 22 -19.11 -3.86 12.15
N VAL A 23 -18.38 -2.84 12.59
CA VAL A 23 -17.91 -2.71 13.97
C VAL A 23 -19.08 -2.55 14.95
N ALA A 24 -20.07 -1.71 14.62
CA ALA A 24 -21.25 -1.53 15.46
C ALA A 24 -22.08 -2.82 15.59
N GLN A 25 -22.21 -3.59 14.50
CA GLN A 25 -22.92 -4.88 14.51
C GLN A 25 -22.13 -5.97 15.26
N ALA A 26 -20.81 -6.00 15.14
CA ALA A 26 -19.95 -6.90 15.92
C ALA A 26 -20.06 -6.62 17.43
N MET A 27 -20.08 -5.34 17.82
CA MET A 27 -20.26 -4.92 19.22
C MET A 27 -21.64 -5.32 19.79
N LYS A 28 -22.71 -5.26 18.98
CA LYS A 28 -24.07 -5.60 19.42
C LYS A 28 -24.31 -7.11 19.55
N ARG A 29 -23.63 -7.94 18.76
CA ARG A 29 -23.77 -9.41 18.78
C ARG A 29 -22.93 -10.09 19.87
N SER A 30 -21.92 -9.41 20.41
CA SER A 30 -20.91 -10.03 21.28
C SER A 30 -21.35 -10.26 22.73
N GLY A 31 -22.55 -9.85 23.16
CA GLY A 31 -22.99 -10.05 24.55
C GLY A 31 -22.10 -9.37 25.61
N ALA A 32 -21.12 -8.56 25.20
CA ALA A 32 -20.14 -7.91 26.07
C ALA A 32 -20.79 -6.95 27.09
N VAL A 33 -21.98 -6.45 26.79
CA VAL A 33 -22.77 -5.61 27.71
C VAL A 33 -23.27 -6.41 28.92
N VAL A 34 -23.45 -7.74 28.80
CA VAL A 34 -23.89 -8.60 29.91
C VAL A 34 -22.74 -8.90 30.89
N LEU A 35 -21.48 -8.89 30.41
CA LEU A 35 -20.30 -9.11 31.26
C LEU A 35 -19.93 -7.91 32.15
N LEU A 36 -20.33 -6.67 31.78
CA LEU A 36 -19.99 -5.45 32.53
C LEU A 36 -20.68 -5.31 33.88
N LYS A 37 -21.70 -6.12 34.21
CA LYS A 37 -22.39 -6.06 35.51
C LYS A 37 -21.59 -6.62 36.69
N GLY A 38 -20.45 -7.29 36.44
CA GLY A 38 -19.62 -7.92 37.47
C GLY A 38 -18.12 -7.65 37.36
N VAL A 39 -17.69 -6.72 36.50
CA VAL A 39 -16.27 -6.41 36.30
C VAL A 39 -15.80 -5.43 37.39
N ASN A 40 -14.85 -5.86 38.20
CA ASN A 40 -14.19 -4.99 39.17
C ASN A 40 -13.53 -3.80 38.45
N LEU A 41 -13.72 -2.58 38.95
CA LEU A 41 -13.16 -1.33 38.41
C LEU A 41 -11.68 -1.43 37.95
N PRO A 42 -10.75 -2.07 38.69
CA PRO A 42 -9.37 -2.25 38.21
C PRO A 42 -9.24 -3.19 37.01
N LEU A 43 -10.09 -4.22 36.91
CA LEU A 43 -10.12 -5.16 35.80
C LEU A 43 -10.65 -4.50 34.52
N GLY A 44 -11.62 -3.58 34.67
CA GLY A 44 -12.10 -2.74 33.57
C GLY A 44 -11.03 -1.78 33.04
N LEU A 45 -10.25 -1.16 33.94
CA LEU A 45 -9.16 -0.26 33.56
C LEU A 45 -8.03 -1.00 32.83
N LEU A 46 -7.71 -2.22 33.26
CA LEU A 46 -6.67 -3.06 32.65
C LEU A 46 -7.06 -3.52 31.23
N LEU A 47 -8.34 -3.85 31.01
CA LEU A 47 -8.89 -4.15 29.69
C LEU A 47 -8.87 -2.93 28.76
N LEU A 48 -9.20 -1.74 29.29
CA LEU A 48 -9.16 -0.50 28.52
C LEU A 48 -7.73 -0.12 28.11
N ALA A 49 -6.75 -0.27 29.01
CA ALA A 49 -5.35 -0.04 28.72
C ALA A 49 -4.80 -1.01 27.64
N GLY A 50 -5.27 -2.26 27.64
CA GLY A 50 -4.92 -3.24 26.61
C GLY A 50 -5.41 -2.86 25.21
N LEU A 51 -6.59 -2.25 25.09
CA LEU A 51 -7.12 -1.77 23.81
C LEU A 51 -6.31 -0.61 23.22
N PHE A 52 -5.75 0.26 24.06
CA PHE A 52 -4.95 1.40 23.60
C PHE A 52 -3.59 0.98 22.99
N SER A 53 -3.05 -0.19 23.36
CA SER A 53 -1.76 -0.67 22.85
C SER A 53 -1.84 -1.35 21.47
N ALA A 54 -3.03 -1.63 20.94
CA ALA A 54 -3.20 -2.27 19.62
C ALA A 54 -3.10 -1.30 18.42
N GLY A 55 -2.97 0.01 18.68
CA GLY A 55 -2.98 1.04 17.63
C GLY A 55 -1.66 1.25 16.86
N CYS A 56 -0.56 0.61 17.27
CA CYS A 56 0.76 0.84 16.67
C CYS A 56 1.08 -0.07 15.47
N MET A 57 0.07 -0.52 14.71
CA MET A 57 0.31 -1.21 13.44
C MET A 57 0.39 -0.18 12.32
N GLN A 58 1.61 0.23 11.99
CA GLN A 58 1.88 0.99 10.76
C GLN A 58 1.51 0.11 9.55
N VAL A 59 0.53 0.55 8.78
CA VAL A 59 0.23 -0.05 7.47
C VAL A 59 1.43 0.20 6.56
N GLN A 60 2.23 -0.83 6.34
CA GLN A 60 3.33 -0.81 5.39
C GLN A 60 2.73 -0.96 4.00
N ALA A 61 2.52 0.16 3.30
CA ALA A 61 2.26 0.12 1.87
C ALA A 61 3.55 -0.35 1.19
N THR A 62 3.65 -1.66 0.91
CA THR A 62 4.71 -2.19 0.06
C THR A 62 4.48 -1.66 -1.34
N PRO A 63 5.39 -0.84 -1.91
CA PRO A 63 5.26 -0.37 -3.27
C PRO A 63 5.21 -1.58 -4.20
N GLU A 64 4.17 -1.67 -5.03
CA GLU A 64 4.07 -2.73 -6.03
C GLU A 64 5.13 -2.51 -7.11
N ASN A 65 5.76 -3.59 -7.57
CA ASN A 65 6.73 -3.52 -8.66
C ASN A 65 6.04 -3.09 -9.96
N ILE A 66 6.70 -2.23 -10.73
CA ILE A 66 6.22 -1.78 -12.04
C ILE A 66 6.75 -2.71 -13.14
N ARG A 67 5.92 -2.97 -14.15
CA ARG A 67 6.32 -3.75 -15.32
C ARG A 67 6.87 -2.82 -16.38
N VAL A 68 8.12 -3.03 -16.78
CA VAL A 68 8.82 -2.28 -17.81
C VAL A 68 9.15 -3.22 -18.97
N THR A 69 8.92 -2.76 -20.19
CA THR A 69 9.31 -3.47 -21.42
C THR A 69 10.50 -2.76 -22.03
N ILE A 70 11.61 -3.48 -22.18
CA ILE A 70 12.82 -3.00 -22.83
C ILE A 70 12.89 -3.58 -24.22
N ASP A 71 13.08 -2.73 -25.23
CA ASP A 71 13.39 -3.12 -26.60
C ASP A 71 14.87 -2.83 -26.89
N ALA A 72 15.66 -3.87 -27.13
CA ALA A 72 17.07 -3.77 -27.45
C ALA A 72 17.45 -4.84 -28.48
N ASP A 73 18.20 -4.47 -29.51
CA ASP A 73 18.64 -5.37 -30.59
C ASP A 73 17.51 -6.15 -31.27
N GLY A 74 16.32 -5.54 -31.37
CA GLY A 74 15.11 -6.16 -31.92
C GLY A 74 14.49 -7.25 -31.02
N LYS A 75 14.92 -7.34 -29.76
CA LYS A 75 14.35 -8.24 -28.75
C LYS A 75 13.65 -7.43 -27.67
N GLN A 76 12.39 -7.78 -27.40
CA GLN A 76 11.65 -7.23 -26.28
C GLN A 76 11.77 -8.13 -25.05
N ARG A 77 12.05 -7.50 -23.90
CA ARG A 77 12.11 -8.15 -22.59
C ARG A 77 11.23 -7.39 -21.61
N ALA A 78 10.30 -8.09 -20.98
CA ALA A 78 9.51 -7.53 -19.89
C ALA A 78 10.15 -7.90 -18.55
N LEU A 79 10.32 -6.92 -17.67
CA LEU A 79 10.90 -7.08 -16.33
C LEU A 79 10.09 -6.29 -15.30
N GLN A 80 10.18 -6.76 -14.05
CA GLN A 80 9.59 -6.08 -12.90
C GLN A 80 10.70 -5.34 -12.16
N VAL A 81 10.53 -4.04 -12.00
CA VAL A 81 11.46 -3.17 -11.28
C VAL A 81 10.74 -2.47 -10.14
N PRO A 82 11.41 -2.17 -9.02
CA PRO A 82 10.81 -1.37 -7.97
C PRO A 82 10.51 0.05 -8.48
N PRO A 83 9.45 0.70 -8.00
CA PRO A 83 9.17 2.09 -8.34
C PRO A 83 10.32 2.97 -7.83
N GLY A 84 10.68 3.98 -8.62
CA GLY A 84 11.84 4.83 -8.33
C GLY A 84 13.17 4.30 -8.88
N ALA A 85 13.19 3.12 -9.51
CA ALA A 85 14.36 2.60 -10.21
C ALA A 85 14.76 3.51 -11.38
N THR A 86 16.03 3.52 -11.77
CA THR A 86 16.49 4.26 -12.95
C THR A 86 16.48 3.39 -14.20
N THR A 87 16.41 4.01 -15.38
CA THR A 87 16.57 3.31 -16.67
C THR A 87 17.86 2.48 -16.70
N GLN A 88 18.96 3.02 -16.15
CA GLN A 88 20.25 2.30 -16.04
C GLN A 88 20.13 1.02 -15.20
N SER A 89 19.47 1.09 -14.03
CA SER A 89 19.30 -0.06 -13.16
C SER A 89 18.41 -1.13 -13.81
N ALA A 90 17.36 -0.72 -14.53
CA ALA A 90 16.50 -1.64 -15.27
C ALA A 90 17.25 -2.36 -16.40
N LEU A 91 18.09 -1.64 -17.15
CA LEU A 91 18.95 -2.23 -18.20
C LEU A 91 19.97 -3.23 -17.62
N GLN A 92 20.61 -2.88 -16.50
CA GLN A 92 21.54 -3.77 -15.81
C GLN A 92 20.84 -5.05 -15.33
N GLN A 93 19.64 -4.94 -14.77
CA GLN A 93 18.84 -6.10 -14.36
C GLN A 93 18.41 -6.96 -15.55
N ALA A 94 18.23 -6.35 -16.73
CA ALA A 94 17.99 -7.05 -17.99
C ALA A 94 19.25 -7.66 -18.62
N GLY A 95 20.43 -7.44 -18.04
CA GLY A 95 21.73 -7.90 -18.54
C GLY A 95 22.22 -7.12 -19.76
N ILE A 96 21.78 -5.87 -19.92
CA ILE A 96 22.14 -4.98 -21.03
C ILE A 96 23.15 -3.94 -20.51
N THR A 97 24.32 -3.88 -21.14
CA THR A 97 25.38 -2.93 -20.80
C THR A 97 25.43 -1.82 -21.84
N LEU A 98 25.23 -0.57 -21.42
CA LEU A 98 25.39 0.60 -22.28
C LEU A 98 26.86 0.90 -22.53
N HIS A 99 27.23 1.03 -23.81
CA HIS A 99 28.51 1.55 -24.27
C HIS A 99 28.37 3.03 -24.67
N SER A 100 29.49 3.70 -24.93
CA SER A 100 29.54 5.13 -25.22
C SER A 100 28.80 5.57 -26.49
N LEU A 101 28.53 4.63 -27.41
CA LEU A 101 27.83 4.89 -28.66
C LEU A 101 26.33 4.56 -28.59
N ASP A 102 25.89 3.93 -27.50
CA ASP A 102 24.51 3.50 -27.35
C ASP A 102 23.62 4.69 -27.00
N ARG A 103 22.42 4.71 -27.58
CA ARG A 103 21.38 5.68 -27.26
C ARG A 103 20.27 4.98 -26.51
N VAL A 104 19.86 5.58 -25.39
CA VAL A 104 18.76 5.12 -24.56
C VAL A 104 17.72 6.23 -24.46
N ASP A 105 16.46 5.85 -24.62
CA ASP A 105 15.31 6.70 -24.36
C ASP A 105 14.33 5.92 -23.47
N PRO A 106 13.96 6.40 -22.28
CA PRO A 106 14.39 7.66 -21.63
C PRO A 106 15.88 7.66 -21.21
N PRO A 107 16.46 8.83 -20.81
CA PRO A 107 17.84 8.91 -20.35
C PRO A 107 18.18 7.91 -19.23
N SER A 108 19.45 7.51 -19.13
CA SER A 108 19.91 6.48 -18.18
C SER A 108 19.62 6.83 -16.70
N TYR A 109 19.60 8.11 -16.36
CA TYR A 109 19.29 8.64 -15.03
C TYR A 109 17.80 8.88 -14.78
N ALA A 110 16.93 8.68 -15.79
CA ALA A 110 15.51 8.90 -15.64
C ALA A 110 14.93 7.88 -14.66
N VAL A 111 14.04 8.37 -13.80
CA VAL A 111 13.36 7.56 -12.78
C VAL A 111 12.09 6.97 -13.38
N LEU A 112 11.90 5.67 -13.17
CA LEU A 112 10.76 4.89 -13.64
C LEU A 112 9.69 4.84 -12.54
N SER A 113 8.44 5.06 -12.94
CA SER A 113 7.27 5.14 -12.06
C SER A 113 6.04 4.54 -12.72
#